data_AF-A0A2S8REL3-F1
#
_entry.id   AF-A0A2S8REL3-F1
#
_cell.length_a   1.000
_cell.length_b   1.000
_cell.length_c   1.000
_cell.angle_alpha   90.00
_cell.angle_beta   90.00
_cell.angle_gamma   90.00
#
_symmetry.space_group_name_H-M   'P 1'
#
loop_
_entity.id
_entity.type
_entity.pdbx_description
1 polymer ?
#
loop_
_entity_poly.entity_id
_entity_poly.type
_entity_poly.pdbx_seq_one_letter_code
_entity_poly.pdbx_strand_id
1 'polypeptide(L)'
;MFEEIIYAGIGIVLIFVIIIMNNIAQEIKKTNILLNKIAKKLGVPEPCEDSIIKTFVAEGKKVEGVKRYREIAGGGLKEAHEYIEKLMQAKDIKAVENNI
;
A
#
# COMPACT_ATOMS: atom_id res chain seq x y z
N MET A 1 -14.53 -18.40 39.07
CA MET A 1 -15.02 -17.04 39.36
C MET A 1 -13.98 -15.95 39.09
N PHE A 2 -12.92 -15.77 39.89
CA PHE A 2 -11.96 -14.67 39.62
C PHE A 2 -11.19 -14.82 38.30
N GLU A 3 -10.75 -16.02 37.93
CA GLU A 3 -10.03 -16.23 36.67
C GLU A 3 -10.91 -16.00 35.43
N GLU A 4 -12.17 -16.43 35.47
CA GLU A 4 -13.13 -16.21 34.38
C GLU A 4 -13.38 -14.71 34.13
N ILE A 5 -13.42 -13.92 35.21
CA ILE A 5 -13.56 -12.46 35.13
C ILE A 5 -12.31 -11.82 34.51
N ILE A 6 -11.12 -12.32 34.85
CA ILE A 6 -9.85 -11.84 34.28
C ILE A 6 -9.80 -12.11 32.77
N TYR A 7 -10.13 -13.33 32.33
CA TYR A 7 -10.15 -13.67 30.91
C TYR A 7 -11.22 -12.88 30.13
N ALA A 8 -12.40 -12.67 30.71
CA ALA A 8 -13.44 -11.83 30.10
C ALA A 8 -12.98 -10.37 29.92
N GLY A 9 -12.30 -9.81 30.92
CA GLY A 9 -11.74 -8.46 30.85
C GLY A 9 -10.68 -8.32 29.76
N ILE A 10 -9.75 -9.28 29.65
CA ILE A 10 -8.74 -9.31 28.58
C ILE A 10 -9.41 -9.37 27.20
N GLY A 11 -10.44 -10.21 27.05
CA GLY A 11 -11.20 -10.31 25.80
C GLY A 11 -11.82 -8.99 25.37
N ILE A 12 -12.44 -8.26 26.30
CA ILE A 12 -13.04 -6.94 26.03
C ILE A 12 -11.97 -5.93 25.58
N VAL A 13 -10.82 -5.89 26.27
CA VAL A 13 -9.71 -4.99 25.91
C VAL A 13 -9.20 -5.30 24.51
N LEU A 14 -9.01 -6.58 24.16
CA LEU A 14 -8.57 -6.99 22.84
C LEU A 14 -9.57 -6.60 21.74
N ILE A 15 -10.88 -6.75 22.00
CA ILE A 15 -11.93 -6.32 21.07
C ILE A 15 -11.87 -4.81 20.84
N PHE A 16 -11.70 -4.01 21.90
CA PHE A 16 -11.57 -2.56 21.79
C PHE A 16 -10.36 -2.13 20.95
N VAL A 17 -9.22 -2.80 21.10
CA VAL A 17 -8.02 -2.52 20.28
C VAL A 17 -8.29 -2.73 18.80
N ILE A 18 -8.99 -3.81 18.43
CA ILE A 18 -9.34 -4.12 17.04
C ILE A 18 -10.25 -3.03 16.45
N ILE A 19 -11.23 -2.54 17.21
CA ILE A 19 -12.15 -1.48 16.78
C ILE A 19 -11.39 -0.18 16.49
N ILE A 20 -10.46 0.21 17.38
CA ILE A 20 -9.65 1.42 17.23
C ILE A 20 -8.77 1.33 15.96
N MET A 21 -8.13 0.18 15.71
CA MET A 21 -7.32 -0.03 14.51
C MET A 21 -8.12 0.13 13.22
N ASN A 22 -9.35 -0.37 13.20
CA ASN A 22 -10.22 -0.26 12.03
C ASN A 22 -10.61 1.19 11.71
N ASN A 23 -10.84 2.03 12.72
CA ASN A 23 -11.21 3.43 12.53
C ASN A 23 -10.06 4.26 11.95
N ILE A 24 -8.84 4.10 12.47
CA ILE A 24 -7.66 4.87 12.02
C ILE A 24 -7.34 4.55 10.55
N ALA A 25 -7.46 3.28 10.15
CA ALA A 25 -7.22 2.86 8.77
C ALA A 25 -8.13 3.57 7.76
N GLN A 26 -9.35 3.95 8.15
CA GLN A 26 -10.30 4.65 7.29
C GLN A 26 -9.93 6.13 7.12
N GLU A 27 -9.44 6.78 8.18
CA GLU A 27 -9.01 8.19 8.14
C GLU A 27 -7.76 8.38 7.29
N ILE A 28 -6.82 7.44 7.36
CA ILE A 28 -5.62 7.44 6.50
C ILE A 28 -6.03 7.39 5.01
N LYS A 29 -7.02 6.57 4.63
CA LYS A 29 -7.51 6.49 3.25
C LYS A 29 -8.07 7.82 2.75
N LYS A 30 -8.88 8.51 3.56
CA LYS A 30 -9.47 9.81 3.18
C LYS A 30 -8.40 10.88 2.98
N THR A 31 -7.41 10.91 3.86
CA THR A 31 -6.28 11.85 3.78
C THR A 31 -5.44 11.61 2.53
N ASN A 32 -5.14 10.35 2.20
CA ASN A 32 -4.44 9.98 0.97
C ASN A 32 -5.19 10.43 -0.30
N ILE A 33 -6.52 10.35 -0.31
CA ILE A 33 -7.33 10.82 -1.44
C ILE A 33 -7.21 12.34 -1.62
N LEU A 34 -7.21 13.10 -0.52
CA LEU A 34 -7.03 14.56 -0.58
C LEU A 34 -5.63 14.92 -1.08
N LEU A 35 -4.60 14.23 -0.57
CA LEU A 35 -3.22 14.43 -1.01
C LEU A 35 -3.07 14.19 -2.51
N ASN A 36 -3.66 13.11 -3.02
CA ASN A 36 -3.65 12.82 -4.46
C ASN A 36 -4.38 13.91 -5.27
N LYS A 37 -5.54 14.39 -4.79
CA LYS A 37 -6.26 15.49 -5.45
C LYS A 37 -5.45 16.79 -5.50
N ILE A 38 -4.66 17.07 -4.47
CA ILE A 38 -3.78 18.25 -4.43
C ILE A 38 -2.58 18.05 -5.36
N ALA A 39 -1.92 16.89 -5.30
CA ALA A 39 -0.80 16.54 -6.18
C ALA A 39 -1.19 16.68 -7.67
N LYS A 40 -2.37 16.16 -8.04
CA LYS A 40 -2.92 16.25 -9.39
C LYS A 40 -3.18 17.69 -9.84
N LYS A 41 -3.60 18.58 -8.93
CA LYS A 41 -3.80 20.01 -9.24
C LYS A 41 -2.48 20.79 -9.37
N LEU A 42 -1.43 20.33 -8.69
CA LEU A 42 -0.11 20.97 -8.70
C LEU A 42 0.83 20.40 -9.78
N GLY A 43 0.39 19.40 -10.55
CA GLY A 43 1.21 18.75 -11.58
C GLY A 43 2.42 18.02 -11.00
N VAL A 44 2.35 17.60 -9.73
CA VAL A 44 3.40 16.80 -9.11
C VAL A 44 3.33 15.42 -9.75
N PRO A 45 4.41 14.91 -10.38
CA PRO A 45 4.42 13.57 -10.92
C PRO A 45 4.09 12.60 -9.79
N GLU A 46 3.03 11.82 -9.95
CA GLU A 46 2.72 10.75 -9.01
C GLU A 46 3.98 9.83 -8.91
N PRO A 47 4.25 9.17 -7.77
CA PRO A 47 5.35 8.22 -7.67
C PRO A 47 5.31 7.12 -8.76
N CYS A 48 4.13 6.92 -9.37
CA CYS A 48 3.89 6.04 -10.51
C CYS A 48 4.53 6.48 -11.83
N GLU A 49 4.96 7.74 -11.94
CA GLU A 49 5.60 8.28 -13.13
C GLU A 49 7.12 8.15 -13.11
N ASP A 50 7.72 7.59 -12.05
CA ASP A 50 9.15 7.27 -12.08
C ASP A 50 9.43 6.26 -13.20
N SER A 51 10.08 6.76 -14.26
CA SER A 51 10.47 5.97 -15.43
C SER A 51 11.37 4.79 -15.06
N ILE A 52 12.13 4.90 -13.97
CA ILE A 52 13.02 3.85 -13.48
C ILE A 52 12.22 2.70 -12.86
N ILE A 53 11.13 2.98 -12.14
CA ILE A 53 10.24 1.94 -11.61
C ILE A 53 9.59 1.16 -12.75
N LYS A 54 9.15 1.85 -13.81
CA LYS A 54 8.59 1.21 -15.01
C LYS A 54 9.61 0.29 -15.68
N THR A 55 10.87 0.71 -15.76
CA THR A 55 11.97 -0.14 -16.28
C THR A 55 12.20 -1.36 -15.40
N PHE A 56 12.25 -1.22 -14.08
CA PHE A 56 12.41 -2.37 -13.18
C PHE A 56 11.24 -3.35 -13.27
N VAL A 57 10.01 -2.87 -13.43
CA VAL A 57 8.83 -3.71 -13.68
C VAL A 57 8.92 -4.39 -15.06
N ALA A 58 9.39 -3.68 -16.09
CA ALA A 58 9.60 -4.23 -17.42
C ALA A 58 10.67 -5.34 -17.44
N GLU A 59 11.71 -5.20 -16.63
CA GLU A 59 12.80 -6.17 -16.50
C GLU A 59 12.54 -7.29 -15.46
N GLY A 60 11.41 -7.25 -14.75
CA GLY A 60 11.08 -8.24 -13.71
C GLY A 60 11.87 -8.07 -12.40
N LYS A 61 12.55 -6.93 -12.21
CA LYS A 61 13.40 -6.61 -11.05
C LYS A 61 12.56 -6.09 -9.87
N LYS A 62 11.85 -7.00 -9.20
CA LYS A 62 10.89 -6.67 -8.12
C LYS A 62 11.56 -5.96 -6.95
N VAL A 63 12.72 -6.42 -6.53
CA VAL A 63 13.42 -5.92 -5.34
C VAL A 63 13.91 -4.48 -5.56
N GLU A 64 14.50 -4.20 -6.73
CA GLU A 64 14.96 -2.88 -7.14
C GLU A 64 13.81 -1.89 -7.28
N GLY A 65 12.68 -2.33 -7.85
CA GLY A 65 11.46 -1.53 -7.90
C GLY A 65 10.93 -1.17 -6.51
N VAL A 66 10.90 -2.12 -5.58
CA VAL A 66 10.47 -1.89 -4.18
C VAL A 66 11.41 -0.93 -3.47
N LYS A 67 12.72 -1.09 -3.67
CA LYS A 67 13.72 -0.19 -3.09
C LYS A 67 13.54 1.24 -3.60
N ARG A 68 13.39 1.41 -4.91
CA ARG A 68 13.20 2.72 -5.55
C ARG A 68 11.92 3.40 -5.08
N TYR A 69 10.81 2.66 -4.99
CA TYR A 69 9.55 3.19 -4.48
C TYR A 69 9.69 3.74 -3.07
N ARG A 70 10.44 3.05 -2.20
CA ARG A 70 10.68 3.51 -0.82
C ARG A 70 11.55 4.77 -0.77
N GLU A 71 12.52 4.91 -1.66
CA GLU A 71 13.37 6.10 -1.76
C GLU A 71 12.57 7.36 -2.16
N ILE A 72 11.61 7.22 -3.08
CA ILE A 72 10.84 8.36 -3.60
C ILE A 72 9.58 8.65 -2.80
N ALA A 73 8.86 7.62 -2.33
CA ALA A 73 7.56 7.77 -1.68
C ALA A 73 7.62 7.69 -0.15
N GLY A 74 8.73 7.20 0.42
CA GLY A 74 8.90 7.08 1.87
C GLY A 74 7.97 6.06 2.56
N GLY A 75 7.23 5.26 1.79
CA GLY A 75 6.25 4.29 2.29
C GLY A 75 6.85 3.07 2.99
N GLY A 76 5.98 2.32 3.69
CA GLY A 76 6.35 1.08 4.36
C GLY A 76 6.72 -0.04 3.37
N LEU A 77 7.48 -1.05 3.83
CA LEU A 77 7.89 -2.17 2.97
C LEU A 77 6.70 -2.90 2.34
N LYS A 78 5.62 -3.07 3.10
CA LYS A 78 4.38 -3.70 2.63
C LYS A 78 3.73 -2.90 1.49
N GLU A 79 3.63 -1.59 1.64
CA GLU A 79 3.02 -0.70 0.65
C GLU A 79 3.84 -0.71 -0.65
N ALA A 80 5.16 -0.64 -0.54
CA ALA A 80 6.07 -0.70 -1.67
C ALA A 80 5.97 -2.05 -2.41
N HIS A 81 5.91 -3.15 -1.67
CA HIS A 81 5.74 -4.48 -2.25
C HIS A 81 4.41 -4.64 -2.99
N GLU A 82 3.29 -4.29 -2.33
CA GLU A 82 1.95 -4.38 -2.93
C GLU A 82 1.83 -3.49 -4.18
N TYR A 83 2.48 -2.33 -4.18
CA TYR A 83 2.47 -1.43 -5.32
C TYR A 83 3.20 -2.03 -6.54
N ILE A 84 4.44 -2.49 -6.36
CA ILE A 84 5.24 -3.07 -7.44
C ILE A 84 4.61 -4.37 -7.95
N GLU A 85 4.03 -5.18 -7.07
CA GLU A 85 3.34 -6.41 -7.43
C GLU A 85 2.11 -6.15 -8.32
N LYS A 86 1.30 -5.13 -8.00
CA LYS A 86 0.19 -4.71 -8.88
C LYS A 86 0.68 -4.25 -10.25
N LEU A 87 1.79 -3.52 -10.31
CA LEU A 87 2.38 -3.08 -11.59
C LEU A 87 2.88 -4.24 -12.44
N MET A 88 3.51 -5.25 -11.83
CA MET A 88 3.97 -6.45 -12.51
C MET A 88 2.80 -7.28 -13.04
N GLN A 89 1.78 -7.53 -12.22
CA GLN A 89 0.58 -8.25 -12.66
C GLN A 89 -0.15 -7.54 -13.81
N ALA A 90 -0.25 -6.20 -13.75
CA ALA A 90 -0.85 -5.41 -14.83
C ALA A 90 -0.05 -5.50 -16.15
N LYS A 91 1.29 -5.66 -16.08
CA LYS A 91 2.14 -5.89 -17.25
C LYS A 91 1.87 -7.28 -17.84
N ASP A 92 1.81 -8.31 -16.99
CA ASP A 92 1.58 -9.68 -17.43
C ASP A 92 0.23 -9.81 -18.15
N ILE A 93 -0.81 -9.12 -17.66
CA ILE A 93 -2.13 -9.06 -18.32
C ILE A 93 -2.04 -8.41 -19.71
N LYS A 94 -1.32 -7.28 -19.85
CA LYS A 94 -1.15 -6.60 -21.15
C LYS A 94 -0.28 -7.37 -22.14
N ALA A 95 0.70 -8.14 -21.65
CA ALA A 95 1.53 -9.00 -22.49
C ALA A 95 0.75 -10.18 -23.07
N VAL A 96 -0.28 -10.66 -22.35
CA VAL A 96 -1.21 -11.69 -22.85
C VAL A 96 -2.17 -11.12 -23.91
N GLU A 97 -2.66 -9.89 -23.71
CA GLU A 97 -3.60 -9.24 -24.64
C GLU A 97 -2.96 -8.89 -26.00
N ASN A 98 -1.67 -8.56 -26.03
CA ASN A 98 -0.92 -8.25 -27.27
C ASN A 98 -0.44 -9.50 -28.06
N ASN A 99 -0.77 -10.71 -27.60
CA ASN A 99 -0.39 -11.98 -28.24
C ASN A 99 -1.60 -12.79 -28.75
N ILE A 100 -2.78 -12.17 -28.82
CA ILE A 100 -4.02 -12.73 -29.38
C ILE A 100 -4.43 -11.92 -30.61
#